data_AF-A0A2P6QQD8-F1
#
_entry.id   AF-A0A2P6QQD8-F1
#
_cell.length_a   1.000
_cell.length_b   1.000
_cell.length_c   1.000
_cell.angle_alpha   90.00
_cell.angle_beta   90.00
_cell.angle_gamma   90.00
#
_symmetry.space_group_name_H-M   'P 1'
#
loop_
_entity.id
_entity.type
_entity.pdbx_description
1 polymer ?
#
loop_
_entity_poly.entity_id
_entity_poly.type
_entity_poly.pdbx_seq_one_letter_code
_entity_poly.pdbx_strand_id
1 'polypeptide(L)'
;MRCVGKDSWPELVGAKATKTEAKIESENDLVKVVMVKEGSYVIDDFRCNRVRVWVDKQLNTAPSPGSPQVVEFSLLGYFKVI
;
A
#
# COMPACT_ATOMS: atom_id res chain seq x y z
N MET A 1 -16.44 -12.00 7.33
CA MET A 1 -15.23 -12.12 8.17
C MET A 1 -14.83 -10.73 8.64
N ARG A 2 -14.34 -10.57 9.87
CA ARG A 2 -13.72 -9.32 10.35
C ARG A 2 -12.23 -9.59 10.57
N CYS A 3 -11.38 -8.71 10.07
CA CYS A 3 -9.96 -8.75 10.40
C CYS A 3 -9.74 -8.21 11.82
N VAL A 4 -8.67 -8.65 12.47
CA VAL A 4 -8.27 -8.18 13.80
C VAL A 4 -7.23 -7.06 13.62
N GLY A 5 -7.37 -5.99 14.40
CA GLY A 5 -6.48 -4.83 14.33
C GLY A 5 -6.92 -3.80 13.28
N LYS A 6 -6.09 -2.75 13.14
CA LYS A 6 -6.32 -1.68 12.17
C LYS A 6 -6.16 -2.22 10.76
N ASP A 7 -7.05 -1.79 9.87
CA ASP A 7 -7.23 -2.38 8.54
C ASP A 7 -7.16 -1.31 7.41
N SER A 8 -7.03 -0.03 7.76
CA SER A 8 -6.90 1.08 6.83
C SER A 8 -6.02 2.19 7.39
N TRP A 9 -5.25 2.83 6.51
CA TRP A 9 -4.28 3.89 6.83
C TRP A 9 -4.41 5.10 5.88
N PRO A 10 -5.57 5.78 5.82
CA PRO A 10 -5.76 6.91 4.90
C PRO A 10 -4.74 8.04 5.11
N GLU A 11 -4.20 8.20 6.32
CA GLU A 11 -3.19 9.20 6.68
C GLU A 11 -1.80 8.94 6.06
N LEU A 12 -1.55 7.74 5.53
CA LEU A 12 -0.27 7.36 4.95
C LEU A 12 -0.24 7.54 3.42
N VAL A 13 -1.34 7.99 2.81
CA VAL A 13 -1.36 8.39 1.39
C VAL A 13 -0.47 9.63 1.20
N GLY A 14 0.41 9.60 0.20
CA GLY A 14 1.45 10.62 -0.04
C GLY A 14 2.70 10.48 0.83
N ALA A 15 2.74 9.52 1.77
CA ALA A 15 3.96 9.24 2.52
C ALA A 15 4.96 8.43 1.69
N LYS A 16 6.24 8.50 2.08
CA LYS A 16 7.29 7.63 1.51
C LYS A 16 6.99 6.17 1.82
N ALA A 17 7.04 5.31 0.82
CA ALA A 17 6.70 3.89 0.94
C ALA A 17 7.43 3.18 2.09
N THR A 18 8.72 3.43 2.28
CA THR A 18 9.52 2.81 3.35
C THR A 18 9.07 3.20 4.75
N LYS A 19 8.63 4.45 4.94
CA LYS A 19 8.08 4.92 6.23
C LYS A 19 6.71 4.31 6.48
N THR A 20 5.92 4.14 5.42
CA THR A 20 4.60 3.54 5.48
C THR A 20 4.66 2.07 5.91
N GLU A 21 5.60 1.30 5.36
CA GLU A 21 5.78 -0.12 5.71
C GLU A 21 6.01 -0.30 7.21
N ALA A 22 7.02 0.38 7.76
CA ALA A 22 7.34 0.30 9.18
C ALA A 22 6.19 0.77 10.08
N LYS A 23 5.40 1.75 9.62
CA LYS A 23 4.26 2.27 10.39
C LYS A 23 3.10 1.26 10.43
N ILE A 24 2.82 0.59 9.33
CA ILE A 24 1.76 -0.42 9.24
C ILE A 24 2.11 -1.63 10.09
N GLU A 25 3.31 -2.18 9.92
CA GLU A 25 3.76 -3.35 10.70
C GLU A 25 3.84 -3.04 12.19
N SER A 26 4.15 -1.80 12.57
CA SER A 26 4.12 -1.35 13.97
C SER A 26 2.71 -1.17 14.53
N GLU A 27 1.71 -0.86 13.70
CA GLU A 27 0.32 -0.63 14.15
C GLU A 27 -0.54 -1.90 14.08
N ASN A 28 -0.18 -2.83 13.20
CA ASN A 28 -0.78 -4.15 13.10
C ASN A 28 0.32 -5.17 12.73
N ASP A 29 0.82 -5.88 13.73
CA ASP A 29 1.86 -6.91 13.56
C ASP A 29 1.34 -8.20 12.90
N LEU A 30 0.02 -8.33 12.75
CA LEU A 30 -0.63 -9.46 12.11
C LEU A 30 -0.66 -9.34 10.58
N VAL A 31 -0.31 -8.17 10.03
CA VAL A 31 -0.34 -7.92 8.59
C VAL A 31 1.05 -7.81 8.01
N LYS A 32 1.21 -8.36 6.82
CA LYS A 32 2.41 -8.20 6.00
C LYS A 32 2.16 -7.13 4.94
N VAL A 33 3.08 -6.19 4.84
CA VAL A 33 3.04 -5.16 3.80
C VAL A 33 3.57 -5.72 2.48
N VAL A 34 2.87 -5.43 1.39
CA VAL A 34 3.29 -5.76 0.03
C VAL A 34 3.25 -4.50 -0.81
N MET A 35 4.42 -4.01 -1.20
CA MET A 35 4.55 -2.89 -2.12
C MET A 35 4.21 -3.32 -3.54
N VAL A 36 3.23 -2.65 -4.14
CA VAL A 36 2.77 -2.93 -5.50
C VAL A 36 2.91 -1.66 -6.33
N LYS A 37 3.58 -1.73 -7.48
CA LYS A 37 3.61 -0.60 -8.40
C LYS A 37 2.22 -0.40 -8.99
N GLU A 38 1.76 0.83 -9.06
CA GLU A 38 0.50 1.19 -9.70
C GLU A 38 0.39 0.56 -11.10
N GLY A 39 -0.78 0.02 -11.44
CA GLY A 39 -1.02 -0.68 -12.70
C GLY A 39 -0.38 -2.07 -12.82
N SER A 40 0.23 -2.61 -11.76
CA SER A 40 0.65 -4.02 -11.73
C SER A 40 -0.56 -4.93 -11.53
N TYR A 41 -0.58 -6.05 -12.25
CA TYR A 41 -1.60 -7.08 -12.05
C TYR A 41 -1.36 -7.82 -10.74
N VAL A 42 -2.38 -7.92 -9.89
CA VAL A 42 -2.36 -8.66 -8.63
C VAL A 42 -3.57 -9.58 -8.57
N ILE A 43 -3.44 -10.70 -7.86
CA ILE A 43 -4.53 -11.66 -7.68
C ILE A 43 -5.62 -11.02 -6.80
N ASP A 44 -6.88 -11.15 -7.17
CA ASP A 44 -8.00 -10.64 -6.38
C ASP A 44 -8.38 -11.59 -5.24
N ASP A 45 -7.58 -11.60 -4.19
CA ASP A 45 -7.83 -12.37 -2.98
C ASP A 45 -7.84 -11.49 -1.72
N PHE A 46 -8.91 -11.62 -0.92
CA PHE A 46 -9.01 -10.95 0.37
C PHE A 46 -8.20 -11.69 1.43
N ARG A 47 -7.28 -10.98 2.09
CA ARG A 47 -6.46 -11.55 3.16
C ARG A 47 -6.29 -10.55 4.31
N CYS A 48 -6.70 -10.96 5.50
CA CYS A 48 -6.52 -10.15 6.70
C CYS A 48 -5.06 -9.99 7.11
N ASN A 49 -4.16 -10.87 6.65
CA ASN A 49 -2.73 -10.81 6.98
C ASN A 49 -1.89 -10.09 5.91
N ARG A 50 -2.52 -9.32 5.01
CA ARG A 50 -1.81 -8.64 3.92
C ARG A 50 -2.39 -7.27 3.64
N VAL A 51 -1.53 -6.26 3.65
CA VAL A 51 -1.85 -4.92 3.17
C VAL A 51 -1.08 -4.66 1.89
N ARG A 52 -1.79 -4.38 0.78
CA ARG A 52 -1.15 -3.92 -0.45
C ARG A 52 -1.03 -2.40 -0.42
N VAL A 53 0.20 -1.93 -0.55
CA VAL A 53 0.55 -0.52 -0.61
C VAL A 53 0.89 -0.20 -2.06
N TRP A 54 0.02 0.56 -2.71
CA TRP A 54 0.23 0.97 -4.09
C TRP A 54 1.16 2.17 -4.11
N VAL A 55 2.20 2.07 -4.92
CA VAL A 55 3.16 3.15 -5.12
C VAL A 55 3.16 3.63 -6.56
N ASP A 56 3.40 4.92 -6.76
CA ASP A 56 3.45 5.51 -8.09
C ASP A 56 4.43 4.77 -9.01
N LYS A 57 4.06 4.67 -10.29
CA LYS A 57 5.08 4.44 -11.33
C LYS A 57 5.90 5.72 -11.34
N GLN A 58 7.18 5.67 -10.96
CA GLN A 58 8.08 6.80 -11.17
C GLN A 58 8.04 7.21 -12.65
N LEU A 59 7.20 8.19 -13.00
CA LEU A 59 7.32 8.90 -14.25
C LEU A 59 8.49 9.87 -14.06
N ASN A 60 9.41 9.87 -15.01
CA ASN A 60 10.57 10.76 -15.04
C ASN A 60 10.16 12.23 -15.31
N THR A 61 9.19 12.76 -14.59
CA THR A 61 8.76 14.16 -14.62
C THR A 61 8.56 14.59 -13.17
N ALA A 62 9.58 15.25 -12.62
CA ALA A 62 9.72 15.60 -11.21
C ALA A 62 8.61 16.55 -10.70
N PRO A 63 8.40 16.60 -9.36
CA PRO A 63 9.12 17.64 -8.62
C PRO A 63 9.63 17.16 -7.26
N SER A 64 10.71 16.36 -7.23
CA SER A 64 11.71 16.24 -6.14
C SER A 64 12.56 14.98 -6.38
N PRO A 65 13.87 14.99 -6.10
CA PRO A 65 14.61 13.75 -6.01
C PRO A 65 14.08 12.96 -4.81
N GLY A 66 13.72 11.70 -5.02
CA GLY A 66 13.72 10.72 -3.94
C GLY A 66 12.38 10.06 -3.61
N SER A 67 12.32 8.79 -3.98
CA SER A 67 11.52 7.70 -3.41
C SER A 67 10.06 7.59 -3.87
N PRO A 68 9.57 6.36 -4.14
CA PRO A 68 8.17 6.11 -4.47
C PRO A 68 7.25 6.51 -3.32
N GLN A 69 6.14 7.18 -3.66
CA GLN A 69 5.11 7.61 -2.71
C GLN A 69 3.91 6.69 -2.77
N VAL A 70 3.22 6.56 -1.63
CA VAL A 70 2.02 5.74 -1.54
C VAL A 70 0.84 6.47 -2.14
N VAL A 71 0.21 5.86 -3.14
CA VAL A 71 -1.00 6.40 -3.78
C VAL A 71 -2.27 5.78 -3.21
N GLU A 72 -2.20 4.55 -2.67
CA GLU A 72 -3.39 3.85 -2.16
C GLU A 72 -3.07 2.63 -1.27
N PHE A 73 -4.02 2.24 -0.44
CA PHE A 73 -4.02 1.00 0.34
C PHE A 73 -5.18 0.11 -0.09
N SER A 74 -4.92 -1.19 -0.20
CA SER A 74 -5.98 -2.17 -0.45
C SER A 74 -5.80 -3.43 0.39
N LEU A 75 -6.86 -3.79 1.12
CA LEU A 75 -7.03 -5.12 1.73
C LEU A 75 -7.79 -6.08 0.83
N LEU A 76 -8.59 -5.51 -0.06
CA LEU A 76 -9.43 -6.18 -1.04
C LEU A 76 -8.72 -6.10 -2.39
N GLY A 77 -8.78 -7.15 -3.19
CA GLY A 77 -8.13 -7.16 -4.49
C GLY A 77 -8.90 -6.41 -5.57
N TYR A 78 -9.59 -5.32 -5.20
CA TYR A 78 -10.23 -4.46 -6.17
C TYR A 78 -9.19 -3.95 -7.16
N PHE A 79 -9.42 -4.30 -8.42
CA PHE A 79 -8.70 -3.76 -9.55
C PHE A 79 -8.77 -2.24 -9.50
N LYS A 80 -7.63 -1.59 -9.27
CA LYS A 80 -7.41 -0.26 -9.84
C LYS A 80 -6.83 -0.47 -11.24
N VAL A 81 -7.73 -0.79 -12.18
CA VAL A 81 -7.47 -0.48 -13.58
C VAL A 81 -7.47 1.05 -13.64
N ILE A 82 -6.33 1.60 -14.01
CA ILE A 82 -6.15 2.98 -14.49
C ILE A 82 -7.35 3.48 -15.30
#